data_AF-A0A521WNJ3-F1
#
_entry.id   AF-A0A521WNJ3-F1
#
_cell.length_a   1.000
_cell.length_b   1.000
_cell.length_c   1.000
_cell.angle_alpha   90.00
_cell.angle_beta   90.00
_cell.angle_gamma   90.00
#
_symmetry.space_group_name_H-M   'P 1'
#
loop_
_entity.id
_entity.type
_entity.pdbx_description
1 polymer ?
#
loop_
_entity_poly.entity_id
_entity_poly.type
_entity_poly.pdbx_seq_one_letter_code
_entity_poly.pdbx_strand_id
1 'polypeptide(L)' 'MNYAVVPVHDSKEHEEYSSMCECEPKIEHVDGNMIFIHNAFDGRLAVEWAEDILREKNA' A
#
# COMPACT_ATOMS: atom_id res chain seq x y z
N MET A 1 6.14 1.64 19.23
CA MET A 1 6.60 0.45 18.46
C MET A 1 6.31 0.72 16.99
N ASN A 2 7.01 0.04 16.08
CA ASN A 2 6.75 0.16 14.64
C ASN A 2 6.04 -1.10 14.16
N TYR A 3 5.03 -0.93 13.30
CA TYR A 3 4.28 -2.02 12.69
C TYR A 3 4.33 -1.90 11.17
N ALA A 4 4.35 -3.04 10.49
CA ALA A 4 4.29 -3.11 9.05
C ALA A 4 3.10 -3.97 8.62
N VAL A 5 2.33 -3.47 7.66
CA VAL A 5 1.23 -4.20 7.02
C VAL A 5 1.64 -4.41 5.57
N VAL A 6 1.80 -5.68 5.16
CA VAL A 6 2.26 -6.05 3.82
C VAL A 6 1.19 -6.84 3.05
N PRO A 7 1.07 -6.64 1.72
CA PRO A 7 0.17 -7.42 0.88
C PRO A 7 0.49 -8.92 0.90
N VAL A 8 -0.54 -9.75 0.90
CA VAL A 8 -0.40 -11.21 0.83
C VAL A 8 -0.26 -11.64 -0.63
N HIS A 9 0.63 -12.59 -0.91
CA HIS A 9 0.93 -13.11 -2.25
C HIS A 9 1.42 -12.05 -3.25
N ASP A 10 2.22 -11.10 -2.77
CA ASP A 10 2.83 -10.09 -3.63
C ASP A 10 3.97 -10.67 -4.48
N SER A 11 4.28 -9.98 -5.57
CA SER A 11 5.30 -10.38 -6.55
C SER A 11 6.74 -10.08 -6.12
N LYS A 12 6.93 -9.26 -5.08
CA LYS A 12 8.24 -8.85 -4.54
C LYS A 12 8.18 -8.69 -3.02
N GLU A 13 9.36 -8.70 -2.40
CA GLU A 13 9.52 -8.43 -0.96
C GLU A 13 9.45 -6.94 -0.63
N HIS A 14 9.08 -6.62 0.62
CA HIS A 14 8.92 -5.26 1.14
C HIS A 14 10.00 -4.91 2.15
N GLU A 15 10.43 -3.65 2.14
CA GLU A 15 11.22 -3.09 3.24
C GLU A 15 10.26 -2.67 4.37
N GLU A 16 9.88 -3.63 5.23
CA GLU A 16 8.76 -3.53 6.17
C GLU A 16 8.67 -2.21 6.96
N TYR A 17 9.80 -1.68 7.46
CA TYR A 17 9.84 -0.48 8.30
C TYR A 17 10.52 0.72 7.62
N SER A 18 10.45 0.80 6.30
CA SER A 18 11.10 1.83 5.49
C SER A 18 10.08 2.63 4.69
N SER A 19 10.24 3.95 4.68
CA SER A 19 9.50 4.84 3.77
C SER A 19 10.05 4.82 2.34
N MET A 20 11.20 4.18 2.13
CA MET A 20 11.91 4.16 0.85
C MET A 20 11.59 2.93 0.01
N CYS A 21 10.64 2.10 0.44
CA CYS A 21 10.20 0.96 -0.36
C CYS A 21 9.59 1.43 -1.68
N GLU A 22 9.93 0.75 -2.77
CA GLU A 22 9.46 1.07 -4.14
C GLU A 22 7.92 1.00 -4.29
N CYS A 23 7.22 0.36 -3.35
CA CYS A 23 5.75 0.30 -3.35
C CYS A 23 5.10 1.60 -2.85
N GLU A 24 5.89 2.59 -2.46
CA GLU A 24 5.44 3.89 -1.95
C GLU A 24 4.47 3.75 -0.75
N PRO A 25 4.95 3.20 0.39
CA PRO A 25 4.10 2.90 1.53
C PRO A 25 3.54 4.18 2.16
N LYS A 26 2.30 4.09 2.65
CA LYS A 26 1.70 5.13 3.48
C LYS A 26 2.14 4.97 4.93
N ILE A 27 2.46 6.08 5.61
CA ILE A 27 2.84 6.07 7.02
C ILE A 27 1.76 6.74 7.86
N GLU A 28 1.25 6.02 8.83
CA GLU A 28 0.26 6.52 9.81
C GLU A 28 0.84 6.53 11.22
N HIS A 29 0.43 7.54 12.00
CA HIS A 29 0.80 7.69 13.40
C HIS A 29 -0.43 7.49 14.28
N VAL A 30 -0.45 6.39 15.06
CA VAL A 30 -1.61 6.02 15.91
C VAL A 30 -1.11 5.69 17.31
N ASP A 31 -1.59 6.43 18.32
CA ASP A 31 -1.24 6.23 19.73
C ASP A 31 0.27 6.15 20.02
N GLY A 32 1.06 6.99 19.33
CA GLY A 32 2.52 7.01 19.45
C GLY A 32 3.24 5.85 18.74
N ASN A 33 2.53 5.06 17.94
CA ASN A 33 3.10 4.03 17.06
C ASN A 33 3.14 4.52 15.62
N MET A 34 4.15 4.05 14.88
CA MET A 34 4.24 4.24 13.43
C MET A 34 3.78 2.96 12.73
N ILE A 35 2.85 3.09 11.79
CA ILE A 35 2.32 2.00 10.98
C ILE A 35 2.71 2.27 9.52
N PHE A 36 3.50 1.36 8.95
CA PHE A 36 3.88 1.36 7.54
C PHE A 36 2.91 0.47 6.77
N ILE A 37 2.15 1.06 5.85
CA ILE A 37 1.12 0.38 5.08
C ILE A 37 1.63 0.28 3.64
N HIS A 38 2.04 -0.92 3.22
CA HIS A 38 2.65 -1.16 1.91
C HIS A 38 1.60 -1.45 0.83
N ASN A 39 1.86 -0.97 -0.39
CA ASN A 39 1.05 -1.29 -1.57
C ASN A 39 1.56 -2.54 -2.28
N ALA A 40 0.74 -3.19 -3.09
CA ALA A 40 1.14 -4.37 -3.86
C ALA A 40 1.98 -4.02 -5.10
N PHE A 41 3.03 -4.81 -5.37
CA PHE A 41 3.89 -4.68 -6.56
C PHE A 41 3.32 -5.35 -7.81
N ASP A 42 2.38 -6.26 -7.65
CA ASP A 42 1.81 -7.05 -8.76
C ASP A 42 0.78 -6.30 -9.62
N GLY A 43 0.57 -5.01 -9.38
CA GLY A 43 -0.28 -4.14 -10.20
C GLY A 43 -1.78 -4.23 -9.89
N ARG A 44 -2.21 -5.03 -8.91
CA ARG A 44 -3.63 -5.09 -8.52
C ARG A 44 -4.19 -3.73 -8.09
N LEU A 45 -3.37 -2.88 -7.47
CA LEU A 45 -3.75 -1.52 -7.09
C LEU A 45 -4.08 -0.64 -8.31
N ALA A 46 -3.32 -0.79 -9.39
CA ALA A 46 -3.57 -0.04 -10.62
C ALA A 46 -4.88 -0.47 -11.29
N VAL A 47 -5.24 -1.76 -11.19
CA VAL A 47 -6.53 -2.28 -11.66
C VAL A 47 -7.67 -1.68 -10.85
N GLU A 48 -7.57 -1.69 -9.51
CA GLU A 48 -8.57 -1.10 -8.62
C GLU A 48 -8.80 0.39 -8.91
N TRP A 49 -7.72 1.17 -9.06
CA TRP A 49 -7.83 2.59 -9.42
C TRP A 49 -8.48 2.80 -10.80
N ALA A 50 -8.15 1.97 -11.78
CA ALA A 50 -8.79 2.05 -13.09
C ALA A 50 -10.30 1.76 -13.01
N GLU A 51 -10.71 0.77 -12.21
CA GLU A 51 -12.11 0.47 -11.98
C GLU A 51 -12.87 1.62 -11.32
N ASP A 52 -12.27 2.26 -10.30
CA ASP A 52 -12.89 3.39 -9.60
C ASP A 52 -13.08 4.59 -10.54
N ILE A 53 -12.06 4.96 -11.33
CA ILE A 53 -12.17 6.03 -12.32
C ILE A 53 -13.26 5.72 -13.35
N LEU A 54 -13.37 4.46 -13.79
CA LEU A 54 -14.42 4.05 -14.72
C LEU A 54 -15.81 4.12 -14.09
N ARG A 55 -15.95 3.80 -12.80
CA ARG A 55 -17.23 3.91 -12.07
C ARG A 55 -17.64 5.37 -11.92
N GLU A 56 -16.73 6.26 -11.55
CA GLU A 56 -17.02 7.71 -11.42
C GLU A 56 -17.46 8.33 -12.75
N LYS A 57 -16.89 7.90 -13.88
CA LYS A 57 -17.29 8.40 -15.20
C LYS A 57 -18.66 7.91 -15.67
N ASN A 58 -19.17 6.84 -15.08
CA ASN A 58 -20.46 6.24 -15.40
C ASN A 58 -21.55 6.57 -14.35
N ALA A 59 -21.23 7.38 -13.34
CA ALA A 59 -22.14 7.87 -12.30
C ALA A 59 -22.68 9.27 -12.65
#